data_AF-A0A8S3GNM8-F1
#
_entry.id   AF-A0A8S3GNM8-F1
#
_cell.length_a   1.000
_cell.length_b   1.000
_cell.length_c   1.000
_cell.angle_alpha   90.00
_cell.angle_beta   90.00
_cell.angle_gamma   90.00
#
_symmetry.space_group_name_H-M   'P 1'
#
loop_
_entity.id
_entity.type
_entity.pdbx_description
1 polymer ?
#
loop_
_entity_poly.entity_id
_entity_poly.type
_entity_poly.pdbx_seq_one_letter_code
_entity_poly.pdbx_strand_id
1 'polypeptide(L)'
;GSSVWYHLLKGKKVFWLIPPTESYLRLYEEWILSRQQNECFFADLCASNDCQMVVLEPDWTFFLPSGWIHAVYTVEDSLVFGGNFLNSFKIPMQIQVWMIERKVRIPDRFRYPYFIETM
;
A
#
# COMPACT_ATOMS: atom_id res chain seq x y z
N GLY A 1 3.45 -5.62 -4.49
CA GLY A 1 3.01 -6.43 -3.31
C GLY A 1 4.09 -6.73 -2.28
N SER A 2 5.04 -5.82 -2.02
CA SER A 2 6.03 -5.95 -0.95
C SER A 2 5.46 -5.56 0.42
N SER A 3 6.15 -5.97 1.48
CA SER A 3 6.05 -5.26 2.77
C SER A 3 6.98 -4.05 2.75
N VAL A 4 6.72 -3.05 3.58
CA VAL A 4 7.53 -1.83 3.65
C VAL A 4 7.81 -1.44 5.10
N TRP A 5 9.00 -0.88 5.34
CA TRP A 5 9.33 -0.21 6.58
C TRP A 5 9.62 1.27 6.32
N TYR A 6 9.21 2.11 7.26
CA TYR A 6 9.45 3.55 7.28
C TYR A 6 10.02 3.94 8.64
N HIS A 7 11.03 4.81 8.66
CA HIS A 7 11.55 5.46 9.85
C HIS A 7 11.50 6.97 9.64
N LEU A 8 10.68 7.66 10.42
CA LEU A 8 10.47 9.10 10.30
C LEU A 8 11.53 9.84 11.12
N LEU A 9 12.55 10.38 10.46
CA LEU A 9 13.61 11.12 11.14
C LEU A 9 13.13 12.53 11.56
N LYS A 10 12.34 13.18 10.70
CA LYS A 10 11.80 14.53 10.95
C LYS A 10 10.46 14.71 10.25
N GLY A 11 9.57 15.49 10.85
CA GLY A 11 8.29 15.91 10.28
C GLY A 11 7.13 15.06 10.78
N LYS A 12 6.06 14.97 9.98
CA LYS A 12 4.82 14.28 10.35
C LYS A 12 4.10 13.70 9.14
N LYS A 13 3.72 12.43 9.22
CA LYS A 13 2.93 11.74 8.18
C LYS A 13 1.64 11.16 8.75
N VAL A 14 0.58 11.21 7.96
CA VAL A 14 -0.69 10.54 8.25
C VAL A 14 -0.89 9.43 7.21
N PHE A 15 -1.13 8.22 7.69
CA PHE A 15 -1.46 7.06 6.88
C PHE A 15 -2.93 6.71 7.07
N TRP A 16 -3.64 6.46 5.97
CA TRP A 16 -4.92 5.75 5.99
C TRP A 16 -4.66 4.33 5.52
N LEU A 17 -5.10 3.35 6.31
CA LEU A 17 -4.77 1.94 6.15
C LEU A 17 -6.05 1.13 6.00
N ILE A 18 -6.13 0.33 4.94
CA ILE A 18 -7.24 -0.58 4.68
C ILE A 18 -6.68 -2.01 4.59
N PRO A 19 -7.24 -2.96 5.35
CA PRO A 19 -6.72 -4.32 5.36
C PRO A 19 -6.89 -5.00 3.99
N PRO A 20 -5.94 -5.85 3.58
CA PRO A 20 -5.98 -6.51 2.27
C PRO A 20 -6.91 -7.73 2.27
N THR A 21 -8.18 -7.53 2.58
CA THR A 21 -9.19 -8.58 2.44
C THR A 21 -9.43 -8.84 0.95
N GLU A 22 -9.93 -10.03 0.62
CA GLU A 22 -10.25 -10.34 -0.78
C GLU A 22 -11.30 -9.39 -1.37
N SER A 23 -12.28 -8.96 -0.57
CA SER A 23 -13.28 -7.98 -0.98
C SER A 23 -12.65 -6.62 -1.29
N TYR A 24 -11.78 -6.10 -0.42
CA TYR A 24 -11.14 -4.79 -0.64
C TYR A 24 -10.12 -4.82 -1.77
N LEU A 25 -9.41 -5.92 -1.98
CA LEU A 25 -8.50 -6.05 -3.11
C LEU A 25 -9.24 -6.08 -4.46
N ARG A 26 -10.40 -6.75 -4.53
CA ARG A 26 -11.26 -6.72 -5.73
C ARG A 26 -11.83 -5.33 -5.96
N LEU A 27 -12.36 -4.69 -4.92
CA LEU A 27 -12.86 -3.32 -4.99
C LEU A 27 -11.78 -2.33 -5.45
N TYR A 28 -10.55 -2.51 -4.96
CA TYR A 28 -9.40 -1.69 -5.37
C TYR A 28 -8.99 -1.92 -6.82
N GLU A 29 -9.00 -3.18 -7.30
CA GLU A 29 -8.77 -3.53 -8.70
C GLU A 29 -9.79 -2.82 -9.62
N GLU A 30 -11.08 -2.86 -9.26
CA GLU A 30 -12.16 -2.19 -10.00
C GLU A 30 -12.02 -0.67 -9.95
N TRP A 31 -11.72 -0.12 -8.77
CA TRP A 31 -11.58 1.33 -8.57
C TRP A 31 -10.45 1.91 -9.44
N ILE A 32 -9.27 1.28 -9.48
CA ILE A 32 -8.13 1.69 -10.32
C ILE A 32 -8.50 1.74 -11.80
N LEU A 33 -9.31 0.78 -12.28
CA LEU A 33 -9.70 0.69 -13.69
C LEU A 33 -10.84 1.63 -14.06
N SER A 34 -11.51 2.21 -13.07
CA SER A 34 -12.68 3.06 -13.25
C SER A 34 -12.32 4.55 -13.33
N ARG A 35 -13.28 5.37 -13.76
CA ARG A 35 -13.16 6.85 -13.68
C ARG A 35 -13.17 7.37 -12.23
N GLN A 36 -13.67 6.56 -11.29
CA GLN A 36 -13.80 6.95 -9.89
C GLN A 36 -12.46 7.22 -9.23
N GLN A 37 -11.36 6.70 -9.79
CA GLN A 37 -10.01 6.93 -9.27
C GLN A 37 -9.68 8.42 -9.04
N ASN A 38 -10.22 9.30 -9.88
CA ASN A 38 -9.99 10.74 -9.80
C ASN A 38 -11.14 11.52 -9.13
N GLU A 39 -12.23 10.85 -8.79
CA GLU A 39 -13.47 11.49 -8.33
C GLU A 39 -13.80 11.17 -6.86
N CYS A 40 -13.35 10.04 -6.33
CA CYS A 40 -13.60 9.67 -4.95
C CYS A 40 -12.34 9.17 -4.24
N PHE A 41 -12.32 9.37 -2.91
CA PHE A 41 -11.32 8.77 -2.06
C PHE A 41 -11.69 7.30 -1.81
N PHE A 42 -10.79 6.37 -2.12
CA PHE A 42 -11.07 4.92 -2.04
C PHE A 42 -11.64 4.46 -0.69
N ALA A 43 -11.22 5.09 0.42
CA ALA A 43 -11.71 4.73 1.74
C ALA A 43 -13.23 4.98 1.90
N ASP A 44 -13.82 5.90 1.14
CA ASP A 44 -15.25 6.19 1.17
C ASP A 44 -16.09 5.04 0.57
N LEU A 45 -15.45 4.15 -0.20
CA LEU A 45 -16.07 2.95 -0.76
C LEU A 45 -16.00 1.75 0.19
N CYS A 46 -15.22 1.85 1.28
CA CYS A 46 -15.03 0.77 2.24
C CYS A 46 -16.11 0.83 3.34
N ALA A 47 -16.32 -0.28 4.07
CA ALA A 47 -17.25 -0.28 5.19
C ALA A 47 -16.79 0.71 6.27
N SER A 48 -17.76 1.40 6.88
CA SER A 48 -17.48 2.35 7.96
C SER A 48 -16.71 1.66 9.09
N ASN A 49 -15.55 2.22 9.47
CA ASN A 49 -14.58 1.75 10.47
C ASN A 49 -13.46 0.80 10.00
N ASP A 50 -13.43 0.36 8.74
CA ASP A 50 -12.34 -0.53 8.26
C ASP A 50 -11.11 0.24 7.76
N CYS A 51 -11.24 1.55 7.54
CA CYS A 51 -10.11 2.43 7.27
C CYS A 51 -9.56 3.01 8.58
N GLN A 52 -8.33 2.66 8.91
CA GLN A 52 -7.65 3.13 10.11
C GLN A 52 -6.70 4.28 9.78
N MET A 53 -6.70 5.32 10.62
CA MET A 53 -5.77 6.43 10.51
C MET A 53 -4.63 6.27 11.51
N VAL A 54 -3.39 6.39 11.03
CA VAL A 54 -2.17 6.36 11.85
C VAL A 54 -1.39 7.65 11.63
N VAL A 55 -1.05 8.34 12.71
CA VAL A 55 -0.14 9.50 12.68
C VAL A 55 1.25 9.01 13.05
N LEU A 56 2.19 9.12 12.11
CA LEU A 56 3.59 8.80 12.32
C LEU A 56 4.32 10.05 12.82
N GLU A 57 4.92 9.94 14.00
CA GLU A 57 5.70 10.97 14.68
C GLU A 57 7.21 10.71 14.50
N PRO A 58 8.08 11.73 14.70
CA PRO A 58 9.53 11.54 14.65
C PRO A 58 10.03 10.39 15.54
N ASP A 59 11.09 9.74 15.08
CA ASP A 59 11.75 8.56 15.66
C ASP A 59 10.91 7.26 15.65
N TRP A 60 9.69 7.30 15.12
CA TRP A 60 8.88 6.09 14.97
C TRP A 60 9.33 5.27 13.76
N THR A 61 9.39 3.95 13.95
CA THR A 61 9.54 2.98 12.87
C THR A 61 8.23 2.25 12.63
N PHE A 62 7.69 2.39 11.43
CA PHE A 62 6.42 1.81 11.01
C PHE A 62 6.65 0.69 10.00
N PHE A 63 6.05 -0.47 10.25
CA PHE A 63 6.06 -1.61 9.34
C PHE A 63 4.65 -1.83 8.78
N LEU A 64 4.55 -1.86 7.45
CA LEU A 64 3.30 -2.16 6.75
C LEU A 64 3.43 -3.52 6.05
N PRO A 65 2.58 -4.51 6.39
CA PRO A 65 2.63 -5.82 5.77
C PRO A 65 2.22 -5.81 4.29
N SER A 66 2.62 -6.84 3.56
CA SER A 66 2.23 -7.06 2.17
C SER A 66 0.73 -6.92 1.94
N GLY A 67 0.38 -6.17 0.89
CA GLY A 67 -0.98 -6.06 0.34
C GLY A 67 -1.82 -4.92 0.89
N TRP A 68 -1.47 -4.35 2.04
CA TRP A 68 -2.25 -3.27 2.65
C TRP A 68 -2.39 -2.07 1.70
N ILE A 69 -3.65 -1.69 1.47
CA ILE A 69 -4.00 -0.52 0.67
C ILE A 69 -3.84 0.69 1.58
N HIS A 70 -3.11 1.71 1.12
CA HIS A 70 -2.84 2.89 1.93
C HIS A 70 -2.75 4.18 1.12
N ALA A 71 -3.10 5.27 1.78
CA ALA A 71 -2.86 6.64 1.32
C ALA A 71 -2.02 7.37 2.37
N VAL A 72 -1.17 8.30 1.92
CA VAL A 72 -0.25 9.04 2.79
C VAL A 72 -0.38 10.53 2.57
N TYR A 73 -0.60 11.28 3.65
CA TYR A 73 -0.54 12.73 3.66
C TYR A 73 0.66 13.19 4.49
N THR A 74 1.40 14.15 3.98
CA THR A 74 2.57 14.73 4.66
C THR A 74 2.16 16.10 5.19
N VAL A 75 2.06 16.21 6.52
CA VAL A 75 1.48 17.39 7.19
C VAL A 75 2.47 18.57 7.17
N GLU A 76 3.75 18.27 7.29
CA GLU A 76 4.86 19.23 7.29
C GLU A 76 6.11 18.62 6.63
N ASP A 77 7.09 19.45 6.27
CA ASP A 77 8.34 19.01 5.64
C ASP A 77 8.98 17.86 6.41
N SER A 78 9.09 16.71 5.74
CA SER A 78 9.46 15.45 6.37
C SER A 78 10.65 14.78 5.72
N LEU A 79 11.50 14.13 6.53
CA LEU A 79 12.60 13.28 6.09
C LEU A 79 12.36 11.85 6.60
N VAL A 80 12.29 10.90 5.68
CA VAL A 80 11.94 9.50 5.97
C VAL A 80 12.95 8.58 5.31
N PHE A 81 13.43 7.60 6.07
CA PHE A 81 14.13 6.45 5.54
C PHE A 81 13.17 5.28 5.42
N GLY A 82 13.38 4.42 4.44
CA GLY A 82 12.53 3.25 4.29
C GLY A 82 13.00 2.31 3.20
N GLY A 83 12.30 1.19 3.09
CA GLY A 83 12.62 0.16 2.12
C GLY A 83 11.50 -0.85 1.97
N ASN A 84 11.40 -1.41 0.76
CA ASN A 84 10.47 -2.49 0.44
C ASN A 84 11.20 -3.83 0.49
N PHE A 85 10.52 -4.87 0.96
CA PHE A 85 11.06 -6.22 1.01
C PHE A 85 9.97 -7.28 0.80
N LEU A 86 10.37 -8.41 0.21
CA LEU A 86 9.58 -9.63 0.15
C LEU A 86 9.97 -10.55 1.31
N ASN A 87 9.06 -11.39 1.78
CA ASN A 87 9.35 -12.38 2.79
C ASN A 87 8.52 -13.66 2.59
N SER A 88 8.99 -14.76 3.18
CA SER A 88 8.37 -16.07 3.02
C SER A 88 7.03 -16.23 3.77
N PHE A 89 6.72 -15.33 4.72
CA PHE A 89 5.51 -15.45 5.56
C PHE A 89 4.23 -14.99 4.85
N LYS A 90 4.34 -14.23 3.76
CA LYS A 90 3.20 -13.65 3.03
C LYS A 90 3.21 -13.93 1.53
N ILE A 91 3.89 -15.01 1.10
CA ILE A 91 3.96 -15.43 -0.32
C ILE A 91 2.61 -15.38 -1.05
N PRO A 92 1.50 -15.95 -0.53
CA PRO A 92 0.22 -15.92 -1.24
C PRO A 92 -0.28 -14.51 -1.54
N MET A 93 -0.16 -13.60 -0.56
CA MET A 93 -0.55 -12.20 -0.72
C MET A 93 0.38 -11.46 -1.69
N GLN A 94 1.69 -11.73 -1.64
CA GLN A 94 2.66 -11.14 -2.57
C GLN A 94 2.32 -11.52 -4.02
N ILE A 95 1.98 -12.79 -4.28
CA ILE A 95 1.55 -13.27 -5.60
C ILE A 95 0.21 -12.65 -6.01
N GLN A 96 -0.75 -12.57 -5.09
CA GLN A 96 -2.06 -11.96 -5.36
C GLN A 96 -1.93 -10.51 -5.84
N VAL A 97 -1.14 -9.70 -5.15
CA VAL A 97 -0.92 -8.30 -5.55
C VAL A 97 -0.17 -8.22 -6.88
N TRP A 98 0.83 -9.08 -7.11
CA TRP A 98 1.53 -9.16 -8.40
C TRP A 98 0.58 -9.49 -9.56
N MET A 99 -0.41 -10.37 -9.33
CA MET A 99 -1.45 -10.65 -10.33
C MET A 99 -2.35 -9.43 -10.59
N ILE A 100 -2.75 -8.69 -9.56
CA ILE A 100 -3.55 -7.45 -9.70
C ILE A 100 -2.77 -6.42 -10.51
N GLU A 101 -1.49 -6.16 -10.19
CA GLU A 101 -0.62 -5.24 -10.92
C GLU A 101 -0.57 -5.56 -12.43
N ARG A 102 -0.58 -6.85 -12.79
CA ARG A 102 -0.63 -7.30 -14.20
C ARG A 102 -1.99 -7.06 -14.84
N LYS A 103 -3.09 -7.36 -14.15
CA LYS A 103 -4.44 -7.18 -14.68
C LYS A 103 -4.76 -5.70 -14.94
N VAL A 104 -4.37 -4.83 -14.02
CA VAL A 104 -4.52 -3.37 -14.15
C VAL A 104 -3.46 -2.72 -15.04
N ARG A 105 -2.58 -3.53 -15.66
CA ARG A 105 -1.58 -3.12 -16.64
C ARG A 105 -0.60 -2.06 -16.12
N ILE A 106 -0.15 -2.21 -14.87
CA ILE A 106 0.91 -1.35 -14.32
C ILE A 106 2.18 -1.49 -15.18
N PRO A 107 2.77 -0.37 -15.66
CA PRO A 107 4.01 -0.43 -16.44
C PRO A 107 5.16 -1.10 -15.69
N ASP A 108 5.96 -1.89 -16.40
CA ASP A 108 7.02 -2.75 -15.83
C ASP A 108 8.03 -2.00 -14.98
N ARG A 109 8.34 -0.75 -15.35
CA ARG A 109 9.23 0.13 -14.59
C ARG A 109 8.77 0.41 -13.14
N PHE A 110 7.49 0.18 -12.85
CA PHE A 110 6.90 0.36 -11.51
C PHE A 110 6.61 -0.97 -10.80
N ARG A 111 6.87 -2.11 -11.46
CA ARG A 111 6.70 -3.44 -10.88
C ARG A 111 7.99 -3.89 -10.22
N TYR A 112 7.88 -4.81 -9.25
CA TYR A 112 9.06 -5.34 -8.56
C TYR A 112 9.99 -6.06 -9.57
N PRO A 113 11.27 -5.68 -9.67
CA PRO A 113 12.18 -6.25 -10.66
C PRO A 113 12.48 -7.72 -10.34
N TYR A 114 12.48 -8.58 -11.36
CA TYR A 114 12.79 -10.01 -11.24
C TYR A 114 11.93 -10.75 -10.18
N PHE A 115 10.66 -10.37 -10.05
CA PHE A 115 9.76 -10.90 -9.01
C PHE A 115 9.62 -12.43 -9.07
N ILE A 116 9.48 -13.00 -10.27
CA ILE A 116 9.29 -14.45 -10.43
C ILE A 116 10.58 -15.21 -10.17
N GLU A 117 11.72 -14.64 -10.53
CA GLU A 117 13.04 -15.22 -10.30
C GLU A 117 13.47 -15.17 -8.83
N THR A 118 12.90 -14.22 -8.06
CA THR A 118 13.16 -14.05 -6.62
C THR A 118 12.31 -14.99 -5.75
N MET A 119 11.15 -15.44 -6.26
CA MET A 119 10.17 -16.24 -5.53
C MET A 119 10.42 -17.74 -5.67
#